data_AF-A0A2N8TD26-F1
#
_entry.id   AF-A0A2N8TD26-F1
#
_cell.length_a   1.000
_cell.length_b   1.000
_cell.length_c   1.000
_cell.angle_alpha   90.00
_cell.angle_beta   90.00
_cell.angle_gamma   90.00
#
_symmetry.space_group_name_H-M   'P 1'
#
loop_
_entity.id
_entity.type
_entity.pdbx_description
1 polymer ?
#
loop_
_entity_poly.entity_id
_entity_poly.type
_entity_poly.pdbx_seq_one_letter_code
_entity_poly.pdbx_strand_id
1 'polypeptide(L)'
;MIRPADPHVEFCHVLIEDRQLGPLPEDLDPALARPAYAKDVCPGDLVMGYFDGSDRRRWAWKAAPGEVCYRALPQRHPAHGRAVSLIGILTACVDIDDEVLIVPAALYPAAYRPGDRVERISVHFEAFSHPYGGHYTHPRQWEQRGTVRTVDDADGTLTVHWDGDTDAFRTTRDLIRPVDPDAIAYDRSTYGVTPGDRVRGGGPGTGVLLEIYRPGGHGIEHGRVMWEAAETGADPVGEARPIAQLEPAPVELISQWLALPQD
;
A
#
# COMPACT_ATOMS: atom_id res chain seq x y z
N MET A 1 -22.52 10.05 -5.44
CA MET A 1 -23.26 10.27 -6.72
C MET A 1 -22.24 10.74 -7.74
N ILE A 2 -21.90 9.90 -8.72
CA ILE A 2 -20.82 10.19 -9.68
C ILE A 2 -21.39 11.09 -10.80
N ARG A 3 -20.79 12.27 -11.03
CA ARG A 3 -21.19 13.21 -12.10
C ARG A 3 -20.06 13.35 -13.13
N PRO A 4 -20.34 13.63 -14.41
CA PRO A 4 -19.31 13.97 -15.39
C PRO A 4 -18.47 15.16 -14.90
N ALA A 5 -17.15 15.13 -15.13
CA ALA A 5 -16.29 16.28 -14.83
C ALA A 5 -16.61 17.43 -15.79
N ASP A 6 -16.89 18.61 -15.24
CA ASP A 6 -16.92 19.86 -15.99
C ASP A 6 -15.48 20.40 -16.07
N PRO A 7 -14.90 20.61 -17.26
CA PRO A 7 -13.54 21.12 -17.41
C PRO A 7 -13.33 22.53 -16.84
N HIS A 8 -14.41 23.20 -16.42
CA HIS A 8 -14.38 24.54 -15.83
C HIS A 8 -14.61 24.56 -14.30
N VAL A 9 -14.78 23.40 -13.66
CA VAL A 9 -14.97 23.31 -12.20
C VAL A 9 -13.63 23.07 -11.52
N GLU A 10 -13.26 23.98 -10.62
CA GLU A 10 -12.10 23.84 -9.74
C GLU A 10 -12.43 22.83 -8.62
N PHE A 11 -11.75 21.68 -8.60
CA PHE A 11 -11.85 20.69 -7.52
C PHE A 11 -10.65 20.83 -6.55
N CYS A 12 -10.93 20.68 -5.26
CA CYS A 12 -10.11 20.98 -4.09
C CYS A 12 -10.31 19.80 -3.10
N HIS A 13 -9.37 19.12 -2.44
CA HIS A 13 -7.92 19.21 -2.19
C HIS A 13 -7.41 17.75 -2.10
N VAL A 14 -6.37 17.35 -2.83
CA VAL A 14 -5.72 16.03 -2.62
C VAL A 14 -4.31 16.23 -2.14
N LEU A 15 -3.99 15.78 -0.93
CA LEU A 15 -2.60 15.71 -0.47
C LEU A 15 -1.91 14.54 -1.15
N ILE A 16 -0.88 14.83 -1.93
CA ILE A 16 -0.05 13.80 -2.56
C ILE A 16 1.40 14.08 -2.16
N GLU A 17 2.08 13.06 -1.65
CA GLU A 17 3.53 13.15 -1.50
C GLU A 17 4.15 12.98 -2.90
N ASP A 18 5.07 13.89 -3.25
CA ASP A 18 5.75 13.98 -4.56
C ASP A 18 6.27 12.62 -5.08
N ARG A 19 6.72 11.78 -4.16
CA ARG A 19 7.29 10.45 -4.42
C ARG A 19 6.33 9.40 -5.01
N GLN A 20 5.03 9.66 -5.09
CA GLN A 20 4.02 8.71 -5.62
C GLN A 20 3.29 9.25 -6.86
N LEU A 21 3.75 10.37 -7.41
CA LEU A 21 3.15 10.99 -8.58
C LEU A 21 3.76 10.39 -9.85
N GLY A 22 2.95 9.60 -10.56
CA GLY A 22 3.28 9.17 -11.92
C GLY A 22 2.67 10.11 -12.97
N PRO A 23 3.22 10.18 -14.19
CA PRO A 23 2.54 10.83 -15.30
C PRO A 23 1.20 10.15 -15.57
N LEU A 24 0.24 10.88 -16.16
CA LEU A 24 -0.96 10.24 -16.67
C LEU A 24 -0.62 9.20 -17.74
N PRO A 25 -1.24 8.01 -17.73
CA PRO A 25 -1.08 7.03 -18.79
C PRO A 25 -1.48 7.62 -20.15
N GLU A 26 -0.67 7.41 -21.18
CA GLU A 26 -0.91 7.95 -22.52
C GLU A 26 -2.21 7.45 -23.15
N ASP A 27 -2.68 6.28 -22.75
CA ASP A 27 -3.92 5.64 -23.22
C ASP A 27 -5.17 6.03 -22.41
N LEU A 28 -5.00 6.83 -21.35
CA LEU A 28 -6.13 7.27 -20.54
C LEU A 28 -6.93 8.35 -21.25
N ASP A 29 -8.21 8.08 -21.52
CA ASP A 29 -9.16 9.11 -21.94
C ASP A 29 -9.51 10.04 -20.74
N PRO A 30 -9.13 11.34 -20.77
CA PRO A 30 -9.43 12.27 -19.68
C PRO A 30 -10.94 12.46 -19.49
N ALA A 31 -11.78 12.16 -20.48
CA ALA A 31 -13.23 12.21 -20.37
C ALA A 31 -13.81 11.13 -19.44
N LEU A 32 -13.01 10.19 -18.95
CA LEU A 32 -13.39 9.23 -17.91
C LEU A 32 -13.28 9.81 -16.49
N ALA A 33 -12.65 10.99 -16.33
CA ALA A 33 -12.51 11.68 -15.07
C ALA A 33 -13.86 12.06 -14.45
N ARG A 34 -14.02 11.83 -13.14
CA ARG A 34 -15.23 12.16 -12.38
C ARG A 34 -14.82 12.75 -11.03
N PRO A 35 -15.46 13.82 -10.56
CA PRO A 35 -15.40 14.18 -9.15
C PRO A 35 -16.04 13.09 -8.29
N ALA A 36 -15.41 12.79 -7.16
CA ALA A 36 -15.89 11.94 -6.10
C ALA A 36 -15.53 12.55 -4.74
N TYR A 37 -16.29 12.23 -3.69
CA TYR A 37 -15.83 12.56 -2.33
C TYR A 37 -14.71 11.60 -1.93
N ALA A 38 -13.76 12.06 -1.11
CA ALA A 38 -12.63 11.24 -0.66
C ALA A 38 -13.08 9.92 0.01
N LYS A 39 -14.22 9.92 0.71
CA LYS A 39 -14.82 8.71 1.31
C LYS A 39 -15.38 7.70 0.31
N ASP A 40 -15.64 8.12 -0.93
CA ASP A 40 -16.21 7.32 -2.00
C ASP A 40 -15.13 6.76 -2.93
N VAL A 41 -13.85 7.10 -2.71
CA VAL A 41 -12.72 6.54 -3.45
C VAL A 41 -12.50 5.09 -3.03
N CYS A 42 -12.31 4.21 -4.00
CA CYS A 42 -12.02 2.80 -3.81
C CYS A 42 -10.53 2.49 -4.08
N PRO A 43 -9.99 1.41 -3.48
CA PRO A 43 -8.70 0.87 -3.90
C PRO A 43 -8.63 0.66 -5.42
N GLY A 44 -7.53 1.10 -6.03
CA GLY A 44 -7.29 1.00 -7.46
C GLY A 44 -7.90 2.11 -8.33
N ASP A 45 -8.75 2.98 -7.79
CA ASP A 45 -9.17 4.19 -8.50
C ASP A 45 -7.94 5.02 -8.87
N LEU A 46 -7.93 5.62 -10.06
CA LEU A 46 -6.84 6.51 -10.45
C LEU A 46 -7.16 7.92 -9.96
N VAL A 47 -6.46 8.39 -8.94
CA VAL A 47 -6.61 9.76 -8.44
C VAL A 47 -5.74 10.68 -9.29
N MET A 48 -6.31 11.79 -9.76
CA MET A 48 -5.65 12.76 -10.63
C MET A 48 -5.46 14.11 -9.94
N GLY A 49 -4.35 14.77 -10.24
CA GLY A 49 -4.04 16.09 -9.71
C GLY A 49 -3.01 16.86 -10.54
N TYR A 50 -2.69 18.05 -10.04
CA TYR A 50 -1.65 18.95 -10.54
C TYR A 50 -0.63 19.19 -9.42
N PHE A 51 0.67 19.10 -9.71
CA PHE A 51 1.73 19.46 -8.76
C PHE A 51 2.27 20.86 -9.10
N ASP A 52 1.90 21.88 -8.32
CA ASP A 52 2.26 23.27 -8.66
C ASP A 52 3.68 23.69 -8.25
N GLY A 53 4.41 22.81 -7.54
CA GLY A 53 5.77 23.06 -7.07
C GLY A 53 5.95 24.34 -6.24
N SER A 54 4.87 24.96 -5.77
CA SER A 54 4.93 26.26 -5.12
C SER A 54 5.05 26.10 -3.61
N ASP A 55 6.20 26.50 -3.05
CA ASP A 55 6.44 26.58 -1.59
C ASP A 55 5.43 27.49 -0.84
N ARG A 56 4.54 28.18 -1.56
CA ARG A 56 3.70 29.27 -1.05
C ARG A 56 2.25 28.91 -0.78
N ARG A 57 1.82 27.67 -1.01
CA ARG A 57 0.50 27.20 -0.58
C ARG A 57 0.61 25.78 -0.05
N ARG A 58 0.99 25.66 1.22
CA ARG A 58 1.16 24.35 1.86
C ARG A 58 -0.02 23.40 1.73
N TRP A 59 -1.25 23.85 1.40
CA TRP A 59 -2.46 23.03 1.49
C TRP A 59 -3.45 23.17 0.32
N ALA A 60 -3.06 23.66 -0.87
CA ALA A 60 -4.03 23.90 -1.96
C ALA A 60 -3.56 23.30 -3.31
N TRP A 61 -3.84 22.01 -3.49
CA TRP A 61 -3.65 21.31 -4.77
C TRP A 61 -4.91 21.45 -5.62
N LYS A 62 -4.77 21.89 -6.88
CA LYS A 62 -5.87 21.99 -7.84
C LYS A 62 -5.98 20.66 -8.59
N ALA A 63 -7.14 20.01 -8.56
CA ALA A 63 -7.38 18.84 -9.40
C ALA A 63 -7.72 19.31 -10.83
N ALA A 64 -6.75 19.23 -11.74
CA ALA A 64 -6.98 19.35 -13.17
C ALA A 64 -6.60 18.02 -13.84
N PRO A 65 -7.38 17.53 -14.83
CA PRO A 65 -6.92 16.45 -15.68
C PRO A 65 -5.68 16.93 -16.44
N GLY A 66 -4.52 16.28 -16.28
CA GLY A 66 -3.44 16.50 -17.25
C GLY A 66 -2.00 16.27 -16.81
N GLU A 67 -1.67 16.19 -15.52
CA GLU A 67 -0.25 16.17 -15.12
C GLU A 67 0.19 14.94 -14.35
N VAL A 68 -0.44 14.65 -13.22
CA VAL A 68 0.02 13.57 -12.35
C VAL A 68 -1.13 12.73 -11.82
N CYS A 69 -0.86 11.46 -11.58
CA CYS A 69 -1.83 10.53 -11.04
C CYS A 69 -1.18 9.42 -10.20
N TYR A 70 -2.01 8.77 -9.39
CA TYR A 70 -1.63 7.57 -8.64
C TYR A 70 -2.84 6.67 -8.43
N ARG A 71 -2.60 5.38 -8.18
CA ARG A 71 -3.67 4.42 -7.84
C ARG A 71 -3.99 4.53 -6.36
N ALA A 72 -5.25 4.71 -6.00
CA ALA A 72 -5.67 4.90 -4.62
C ALA A 72 -5.50 3.63 -3.78
N LEU A 73 -5.15 3.83 -2.52
CA LEU A 73 -5.26 2.83 -1.44
C LEU A 73 -5.88 3.52 -0.22
N PRO A 74 -7.21 3.69 -0.21
CA PRO A 74 -7.90 4.44 0.83
C PRO A 74 -7.74 3.81 2.22
N GLN A 75 -7.34 4.62 3.20
CA GLN A 75 -7.19 4.23 4.59
C GLN A 75 -7.77 5.31 5.50
N ARG A 76 -8.77 4.96 6.32
CA ARG A 76 -9.35 5.87 7.32
C ARG A 76 -8.38 6.07 8.47
N HIS A 77 -8.19 7.31 8.91
CA HIS A 77 -7.33 7.60 10.03
C HIS A 77 -7.91 7.01 11.33
N PRO A 78 -7.18 6.16 12.07
CA PRO A 78 -7.72 5.42 13.20
C PRO A 78 -8.15 6.32 14.37
N ALA A 79 -7.50 7.48 14.55
CA ALA A 79 -7.83 8.45 15.60
C ALA A 79 -8.68 9.65 15.12
N HIS A 80 -8.91 9.79 13.81
CA HIS A 80 -9.59 10.95 13.22
C HIS A 80 -10.61 10.46 12.20
N GLY A 81 -11.83 10.14 12.67
CA GLY A 81 -12.84 9.47 11.83
C GLY A 81 -13.32 10.23 10.59
N ARG A 82 -12.96 11.52 10.48
CA ARG A 82 -13.20 12.37 9.30
C ARG A 82 -12.00 12.48 8.35
N ALA A 83 -10.85 11.89 8.70
CA ALA A 83 -9.65 11.96 7.89
C ALA A 83 -9.43 10.64 7.15
N VAL A 84 -9.09 10.71 5.87
CA VAL A 84 -8.77 9.57 5.03
C VAL A 84 -7.48 9.83 4.26
N SER A 85 -6.55 8.89 4.28
CA SER A 85 -5.44 8.85 3.35
C SER A 85 -5.89 8.14 2.09
N LEU A 86 -5.64 8.71 0.92
CA LEU A 86 -5.94 8.07 -0.35
C LEU A 86 -4.77 7.23 -0.88
N ILE A 87 -3.62 7.28 -0.21
CA ILE A 87 -2.37 6.63 -0.64
C ILE A 87 -1.90 5.52 0.29
N GLY A 88 -2.64 5.22 1.37
CA GLY A 88 -2.22 4.25 2.41
C GLY A 88 -1.28 4.83 3.47
N ILE A 89 -0.88 6.10 3.34
CA ILE A 89 0.02 6.77 4.27
C ILE A 89 -0.77 7.72 5.16
N LEU A 90 -0.88 7.40 6.45
CA LEU A 90 -1.68 8.16 7.42
C LEU A 90 -1.21 9.61 7.68
N THR A 91 -0.01 10.00 7.25
CA THR A 91 0.47 11.39 7.36
C THR A 91 -0.08 12.30 6.25
N ALA A 92 -0.64 11.73 5.17
CA ALA A 92 -1.21 12.45 4.04
C ALA A 92 -2.73 12.23 3.99
N CYS A 93 -3.48 12.89 4.88
CA CYS A 93 -4.93 12.74 4.97
C CYS A 93 -5.72 13.99 4.54
N VAL A 94 -6.83 13.76 3.84
CA VAL A 94 -7.85 14.76 3.48
C VAL A 94 -9.11 14.55 4.31
N ASP A 95 -10.04 15.52 4.35
CA ASP A 95 -11.35 15.30 4.96
C ASP A 95 -12.18 14.37 4.07
N ILE A 96 -12.96 13.48 4.67
CA ILE A 96 -13.84 12.53 3.98
C ILE A 96 -14.85 13.19 3.03
N ASP A 97 -15.21 14.45 3.28
CA ASP A 97 -16.13 15.24 2.47
C ASP A 97 -15.42 16.15 1.46
N ASP A 98 -14.09 16.08 1.34
CA ASP A 98 -13.34 16.79 0.28
C ASP A 98 -13.59 16.14 -1.09
N GLU A 99 -13.71 16.95 -2.13
CA GLU A 99 -13.89 16.47 -3.51
C GLU A 99 -12.54 16.22 -4.18
N VAL A 100 -12.43 15.06 -4.81
CA VAL A 100 -11.22 14.60 -5.48
C VAL A 100 -11.57 14.17 -6.90
N LEU A 101 -10.62 14.33 -7.83
CA LEU A 101 -10.82 13.93 -9.21
C LEU A 101 -10.26 12.53 -9.42
N ILE A 102 -11.12 11.60 -9.84
CA ILE A 102 -10.73 10.20 -10.05
C ILE A 102 -11.13 9.70 -11.44
N VAL A 103 -10.45 8.65 -11.91
CA VAL A 103 -10.99 7.69 -12.87
C VAL A 103 -11.30 6.41 -12.11
N PRO A 104 -12.59 6.03 -11.98
CA PRO A 104 -12.96 4.80 -11.30
C PRO A 104 -12.26 3.57 -11.89
N ALA A 105 -11.80 2.65 -11.05
CA ALA A 105 -11.15 1.41 -11.47
C ALA A 105 -12.03 0.57 -12.41
N ALA A 106 -13.36 0.68 -12.29
CA ALA A 106 -14.31 0.02 -13.19
C ALA A 106 -14.25 0.56 -14.64
N LEU A 107 -13.81 1.80 -14.85
CA LEU A 107 -13.67 2.42 -16.17
C LEU A 107 -12.25 2.33 -16.71
N TYR A 108 -11.25 2.31 -15.84
CA TYR A 108 -9.84 2.18 -16.21
C TYR A 108 -9.12 1.23 -15.23
N PRO A 109 -9.36 -0.10 -15.34
CA PRO A 109 -8.82 -1.08 -14.41
C PRO A 109 -7.31 -1.23 -14.57
N ALA A 110 -6.61 -1.50 -13.46
CA ALA A 110 -5.24 -1.96 -13.55
C ALA A 110 -5.17 -3.33 -14.25
N ALA A 111 -4.20 -3.47 -15.15
CA ALA A 111 -3.87 -4.76 -15.74
C ALA A 111 -3.00 -5.54 -14.75
N TYR A 112 -3.46 -6.75 -14.39
CA TYR A 112 -2.72 -7.65 -13.51
C TYR A 112 -2.26 -8.88 -14.29
N ARG A 113 -1.09 -9.40 -13.95
CA ARG A 113 -0.48 -10.61 -14.47
C ARG A 113 0.08 -11.46 -13.35
N PRO A 114 0.17 -12.79 -13.51
CA PRO A 114 0.93 -13.64 -12.60
C PRO A 114 2.34 -13.10 -12.40
N GLY A 115 2.75 -12.94 -11.13
CA GLY A 115 4.03 -12.35 -10.74
C GLY A 115 3.96 -10.88 -10.33
N ASP A 116 2.90 -10.16 -10.70
CA ASP A 116 2.74 -8.75 -10.34
C ASP A 116 2.62 -8.57 -8.82
N ARG A 117 3.16 -7.45 -8.33
CA ARG A 117 3.07 -7.04 -6.93
C ARG A 117 1.85 -6.15 -6.72
N VAL A 118 1.07 -6.48 -5.71
CA VAL A 118 -0.15 -5.76 -5.34
C VAL A 118 -0.17 -5.46 -3.85
N GLU A 119 -0.97 -4.49 -3.44
CA GLU A 119 -1.11 -4.12 -2.03
C GLU A 119 -2.54 -3.81 -1.63
N ARG A 120 -2.82 -4.03 -0.34
CA ARG A 120 -4.09 -3.75 0.34
C ARG A 120 -3.86 -3.11 1.70
N ILE A 121 -4.89 -2.51 2.28
CA ILE A 121 -4.88 -2.20 3.72
C ILE A 121 -5.28 -3.44 4.50
N SER A 122 -4.37 -3.92 5.34
CA SER A 122 -4.61 -5.02 6.27
C SER A 122 -4.69 -4.51 7.70
N VAL A 123 -5.38 -5.25 8.56
CA VAL A 123 -5.51 -4.93 9.99
C VAL A 123 -4.92 -6.06 10.80
N HIS A 124 -4.06 -5.73 11.75
CA HIS A 124 -3.63 -6.67 12.77
C HIS A 124 -3.73 -6.04 14.15
N PHE A 125 -3.78 -6.88 15.18
CA PHE A 125 -3.72 -6.44 16.56
C PHE A 125 -2.27 -6.58 17.02
N GLU A 126 -1.60 -5.45 17.22
CA GLU A 126 -0.28 -5.45 17.85
C GLU A 126 -0.50 -5.39 19.36
N ALA A 127 -0.03 -6.41 20.09
CA ALA A 127 0.00 -6.36 21.54
C ALA A 127 1.15 -5.42 21.95
N PHE A 128 0.88 -4.12 22.03
CA PHE A 128 1.85 -3.22 22.63
C PHE A 128 1.93 -3.49 24.13
N SER A 129 3.11 -3.90 24.59
CA SER A 129 3.46 -3.84 26.00
C SER A 129 3.64 -2.36 26.37
N HIS A 130 2.60 -1.72 26.90
CA HIS A 130 2.74 -0.36 27.41
C HIS A 130 3.74 -0.38 28.59
N PRO A 131 4.70 0.56 28.66
CA PRO A 131 5.71 0.58 29.74
C PRO A 131 5.12 0.73 31.15
N TYR A 132 3.82 1.02 31.27
CA TYR A 132 3.10 1.15 32.53
C TYR A 132 2.06 0.03 32.78
N GLY A 133 2.20 -1.14 32.16
CA GLY A 133 1.47 -2.35 32.58
C GLY A 133 0.05 -2.53 32.03
N GLY A 134 -0.22 -2.05 30.81
CA GLY A 134 -1.46 -2.34 30.09
C GLY A 134 -1.18 -2.94 28.72
N HIS A 135 -1.84 -4.05 28.39
CA HIS A 135 -1.91 -4.54 27.01
C HIS A 135 -3.08 -3.83 26.32
N TYR A 136 -2.80 -2.75 25.61
CA TYR A 136 -3.77 -2.17 24.70
C TYR A 136 -3.55 -2.77 23.31
N THR A 137 -4.47 -3.62 22.88
CA THR A 137 -4.53 -4.10 21.50
C THR A 137 -5.24 -3.04 20.65
N HIS A 138 -4.50 -2.04 20.18
CA HIS A 138 -5.04 -1.15 19.16
C HIS A 138 -4.94 -1.85 17.80
N PRO A 139 -6.04 -1.94 17.03
CA PRO A 139 -5.97 -2.42 15.66
C PRO A 139 -5.07 -1.48 14.87
N ARG A 140 -3.99 -2.02 14.33
CA ARG A 140 -3.06 -1.31 13.47
C ARG A 140 -3.36 -1.67 12.02
N GLN A 141 -3.59 -0.63 11.23
CA GLN A 141 -3.70 -0.73 9.78
C GLN A 141 -2.31 -0.56 9.16
N TRP A 142 -2.04 -1.31 8.10
CA TRP A 142 -0.78 -1.26 7.37
C TRP A 142 -0.97 -1.70 5.91
N GLU A 143 -0.03 -1.30 5.06
CA GLU A 143 0.02 -1.66 3.64
C GLU A 143 0.60 -3.08 3.49
N GLN A 144 -0.28 -4.08 3.34
CA GLN A 144 0.14 -5.46 3.09
C GLN A 144 0.35 -5.66 1.60
N ARG A 145 1.56 -6.07 1.23
CA ARG A 145 1.90 -6.44 -0.15
C ARG A 145 1.71 -7.93 -0.40
N GLY A 146 1.55 -8.30 -1.66
CA GLY A 146 1.36 -9.67 -2.11
C GLY A 146 1.74 -9.85 -3.58
N THR A 147 1.78 -11.10 -4.02
CA THR A 147 2.08 -11.49 -5.40
C THR A 147 0.87 -12.14 -6.05
N VAL A 148 0.47 -11.65 -7.22
CA VAL A 148 -0.57 -12.26 -8.05
C VAL A 148 -0.08 -13.64 -8.51
N ARG A 149 -0.87 -14.68 -8.24
CA ARG A 149 -0.62 -16.07 -8.68
C ARG A 149 -1.39 -16.41 -9.94
N THR A 150 -2.68 -16.08 -9.95
CA THR A 150 -3.55 -16.27 -11.10
C THR A 150 -4.50 -15.09 -11.26
N VAL A 151 -4.96 -14.90 -12.49
CA VAL A 151 -5.98 -13.91 -12.86
C VAL A 151 -7.15 -14.68 -13.45
N ASP A 152 -8.34 -14.48 -12.89
CA ASP A 152 -9.59 -15.00 -13.44
C ASP A 152 -10.33 -13.84 -14.13
N ASP A 153 -10.27 -13.81 -15.46
CA ASP A 153 -10.92 -12.76 -16.25
C ASP A 153 -12.44 -12.94 -16.34
N ALA A 154 -12.98 -14.13 -16.06
CA ALA A 154 -14.41 -14.38 -16.18
C ALA A 154 -15.22 -13.67 -15.09
N ASP A 155 -14.65 -13.57 -13.88
CA ASP A 155 -15.25 -12.90 -12.74
C ASP A 155 -14.44 -11.71 -12.21
N GLY A 156 -13.32 -11.40 -12.88
CA GLY A 156 -12.46 -10.26 -12.54
C GLY A 156 -11.72 -10.43 -11.22
N THR A 157 -11.64 -11.64 -10.65
CA THR A 157 -10.92 -11.89 -9.41
C THR A 157 -9.47 -12.31 -9.65
N LEU A 158 -8.67 -12.23 -8.58
CA LEU A 158 -7.25 -12.55 -8.58
C LEU A 158 -6.98 -13.53 -7.45
N THR A 159 -6.12 -14.51 -7.69
CA THR A 159 -5.55 -15.28 -6.56
C THR A 159 -4.25 -14.62 -6.16
N VAL A 160 -4.18 -14.09 -4.95
CA VAL A 160 -3.01 -13.34 -4.45
C VAL A 160 -2.41 -14.11 -3.27
N HIS A 161 -1.10 -14.32 -3.31
CA HIS A 161 -0.35 -14.79 -2.17
C HIS A 161 0.21 -13.57 -1.42
N TRP A 162 -0.40 -13.25 -0.29
CA TRP A 162 -0.01 -12.10 0.52
C TRP A 162 1.26 -12.39 1.31
N ASP A 163 2.11 -11.39 1.48
CA ASP A 163 3.33 -11.55 2.26
C ASP A 163 2.96 -11.83 3.72
N GLY A 164 3.55 -12.89 4.27
CA GLY A 164 3.30 -13.36 5.62
C GLY A 164 2.14 -14.36 5.76
N ASP A 165 1.37 -14.59 4.70
CA ASP A 165 0.31 -15.60 4.69
C ASP A 165 0.85 -16.95 4.17
N THR A 166 0.25 -18.07 4.62
CA THR A 166 0.60 -19.43 4.18
C THR A 166 -0.04 -19.83 2.86
N ASP A 167 -1.25 -19.33 2.63
CA ASP A 167 -2.10 -19.72 1.52
C ASP A 167 -2.34 -18.55 0.57
N ALA A 168 -2.72 -18.85 -0.66
CA ALA A 168 -3.16 -17.84 -1.60
C ALA A 168 -4.68 -17.60 -1.47
N PHE A 169 -5.09 -16.34 -1.56
CA PHE A 169 -6.47 -15.92 -1.36
C PHE A 169 -7.07 -15.34 -2.63
N ARG A 170 -8.29 -15.77 -2.92
CA ARG A 170 -9.12 -15.13 -3.93
C ARG A 170 -9.49 -13.72 -3.46
N THR A 171 -9.15 -12.74 -4.28
CA THR A 171 -9.17 -11.32 -3.97
C THR A 171 -9.85 -10.57 -5.11
N THR A 172 -10.73 -9.64 -4.77
CA THR A 172 -11.41 -8.79 -5.75
C THR A 172 -10.55 -7.55 -6.07
N ARG A 173 -10.63 -7.06 -7.31
CA ARG A 173 -9.80 -5.93 -7.78
C ARG A 173 -10.08 -4.61 -7.07
N ASP A 174 -11.25 -4.46 -6.44
CA ASP A 174 -11.66 -3.29 -5.66
C ASP A 174 -11.07 -3.25 -4.25
N LEU A 175 -10.30 -4.26 -3.85
CA LEU A 175 -9.63 -4.30 -2.54
C LEU A 175 -8.13 -4.03 -2.61
N ILE A 176 -7.58 -3.87 -3.82
CA ILE A 176 -6.14 -3.82 -4.04
C ILE A 176 -5.75 -2.74 -5.05
N ARG A 177 -4.47 -2.38 -5.05
CA ARG A 177 -3.84 -1.67 -6.16
C ARG A 177 -2.49 -2.32 -6.53
N PRO A 178 -1.95 -2.06 -7.74
CA PRO A 178 -0.56 -2.38 -8.05
C PRO A 178 0.39 -1.66 -7.08
N VAL A 179 1.48 -2.32 -6.69
CA VAL A 179 2.57 -1.66 -5.96
C VAL A 179 3.33 -0.77 -6.94
N ASP A 180 3.61 0.46 -6.51
CA ASP A 180 4.46 1.38 -7.28
C ASP A 180 5.91 0.86 -7.34
N PRO A 181 6.46 0.58 -8.54
CA PRO A 181 7.84 0.15 -8.69
C PRO A 181 8.86 1.14 -8.11
N ASP A 182 8.56 2.44 -8.15
CA ASP A 182 9.46 3.47 -7.63
C ASP A 182 9.50 3.46 -6.11
N ALA A 183 8.39 3.09 -5.44
CA ALA A 183 8.38 2.84 -4.00
C ALA A 183 9.28 1.66 -3.62
N ILE A 184 9.27 0.57 -4.41
CA ILE A 184 10.17 -0.57 -4.22
C ILE A 184 11.64 -0.15 -4.42
N ALA A 185 11.92 0.60 -5.48
CA ALA A 185 13.27 1.09 -5.78
C ALA A 185 13.79 2.00 -4.66
N TYR A 186 12.94 2.90 -4.16
CA TYR A 186 13.23 3.76 -3.03
C TYR A 186 13.56 2.97 -1.77
N ASP A 187 12.70 2.02 -1.37
CA ASP A 187 12.89 1.18 -0.19
C ASP A 187 14.23 0.44 -0.28
N ARG A 188 14.53 -0.18 -1.43
CA ARG A 188 15.81 -0.86 -1.66
C ARG A 188 17.00 0.08 -1.59
N SER A 189 16.91 1.28 -2.18
CA SER A 189 18.01 2.25 -2.17
C SER A 189 18.28 2.84 -0.79
N THR A 190 17.23 3.00 0.02
CA THR A 190 17.28 3.67 1.33
C THR A 190 17.61 2.69 2.44
N TYR A 191 17.02 1.50 2.41
CA TYR A 191 17.07 0.53 3.51
C TYR A 191 17.77 -0.78 3.13
N GLY A 192 18.09 -1.00 1.85
CA GLY A 192 18.66 -2.26 1.35
C GLY A 192 17.65 -3.40 1.21
N VAL A 193 16.42 -3.22 1.70
CA VAL A 193 15.33 -4.21 1.72
C VAL A 193 14.00 -3.54 1.43
N THR A 194 13.01 -4.31 0.99
CA THR A 194 11.63 -3.85 0.75
C THR A 194 10.64 -4.86 1.34
N PRO A 195 9.41 -4.45 1.73
CA PRO A 195 8.34 -5.38 2.05
C PRO A 195 8.16 -6.47 0.97
N GLY A 196 8.09 -7.72 1.43
CA GLY A 196 8.12 -8.95 0.64
C GLY A 196 9.50 -9.62 0.57
N ASP A 197 10.58 -8.90 0.87
CA ASP A 197 11.92 -9.50 0.90
C ASP A 197 12.07 -10.49 2.05
N ARG A 198 12.87 -11.53 1.79
CA ARG A 198 13.37 -12.41 2.86
C ARG A 198 14.56 -11.74 3.54
N VAL A 199 14.53 -11.69 4.87
CA VAL A 199 15.52 -11.00 5.69
C VAL A 199 16.08 -11.88 6.80
N ARG A 200 17.23 -11.48 7.34
CA ARG A 200 17.86 -12.01 8.56
C ARG A 200 18.02 -10.88 9.58
N GLY A 201 17.92 -11.19 10.87
CA GLY A 201 17.92 -10.19 11.95
C GLY A 201 18.82 -10.54 13.13
N GLY A 202 20.08 -10.91 12.89
CA GLY A 202 21.09 -11.16 13.95
C GLY A 202 20.93 -12.46 14.76
N GLY A 203 19.91 -13.28 14.47
CA GLY A 203 19.70 -14.63 15.00
C GLY A 203 19.69 -15.69 13.89
N PRO A 204 19.48 -16.98 14.20
CA PRO A 204 19.60 -18.09 13.23
C PRO A 204 18.44 -18.19 12.22
N GLY A 205 17.38 -17.38 12.37
CA GLY A 205 16.17 -17.48 11.54
C GLY A 205 16.17 -16.57 10.32
N THR A 206 15.49 -17.02 9.27
CA THR A 206 15.00 -16.17 8.18
C THR A 206 13.55 -15.78 8.41
N GLY A 207 13.14 -14.65 7.84
CA GLY A 207 11.75 -14.21 7.89
C GLY A 207 11.39 -13.39 6.65
N VAL A 208 10.12 -13.04 6.52
CA VAL A 208 9.62 -12.15 5.46
C VAL A 208 9.35 -10.77 6.06
N LEU A 209 9.97 -9.73 5.49
CA LEU A 209 9.70 -8.35 5.86
C LEU A 209 8.28 -7.98 5.40
N LEU A 210 7.40 -7.65 6.33
CA LEU A 210 6.01 -7.31 6.06
C LEU A 210 5.81 -5.81 5.84
N GLU A 211 6.38 -4.97 6.71
CA GLU A 211 6.14 -3.52 6.72
C GLU A 211 7.43 -2.80 7.11
N ILE A 212 7.68 -1.63 6.52
CA ILE A 212 8.66 -0.65 7.00
C ILE A 212 7.89 0.52 7.58
N TYR A 213 8.17 0.90 8.82
CA TYR A 213 7.44 1.96 9.49
C TYR A 213 8.30 2.73 10.48
N ARG A 214 7.85 3.91 10.89
CA ARG A 214 8.52 4.73 11.92
C ARG A 214 7.63 4.86 13.16
N PRO A 215 7.99 4.21 14.30
CA PRO A 215 7.21 4.34 15.53
C PRO A 215 7.16 5.80 15.98
N GLY A 216 5.96 6.35 16.18
CA GLY A 216 5.76 7.68 16.77
C GLY A 216 6.23 8.87 15.93
N GLY A 217 6.45 8.72 14.61
CA GLY A 217 6.80 9.80 13.67
C GLY A 217 8.22 10.39 13.82
N HIS A 218 8.86 10.21 14.97
CA HIS A 218 10.20 10.67 15.30
C HIS A 218 11.00 9.50 15.88
N GLY A 219 11.70 8.75 15.02
CA GLY A 219 12.43 7.55 15.44
C GLY A 219 13.12 6.84 14.28
N ILE A 220 13.86 5.79 14.62
CA ILE A 220 14.51 4.89 13.65
C ILE A 220 13.42 4.10 12.91
N GLU A 221 13.59 3.88 11.62
CA GLU A 221 12.72 3.00 10.85
C GLU A 221 12.81 1.56 11.37
N HIS A 222 11.66 0.94 11.54
CA HIS A 222 11.52 -0.43 11.97
C HIS A 222 10.96 -1.26 10.81
N GLY A 223 11.48 -2.48 10.65
CA GLY A 223 10.88 -3.51 9.84
C GLY A 223 10.08 -4.46 10.72
N ARG A 224 8.84 -4.75 10.35
CA ARG A 224 8.08 -5.87 10.94
C ARG A 224 8.35 -7.12 10.14
N VAL A 225 8.82 -8.18 10.78
CA VAL A 225 9.21 -9.41 10.11
C VAL A 225 8.36 -10.57 10.62
N MET A 226 7.77 -11.34 9.70
CA MET A 226 7.25 -12.66 10.01
C MET A 226 8.42 -13.65 10.03
N TRP A 227 8.90 -14.02 11.21
CA TRP A 227 9.96 -15.01 11.32
C TRP A 227 9.42 -16.40 11.03
N GLU A 228 10.18 -17.18 10.26
CA GLU A 228 9.87 -18.59 10.11
C GLU A 228 10.03 -19.28 11.46
N ALA A 229 9.10 -20.19 11.77
CA ALA A 229 9.23 -21.02 12.94
C ALA A 229 10.58 -21.73 12.89
N ALA A 230 11.42 -21.52 13.91
CA ALA A 230 12.52 -22.45 14.15
C ALA A 230 11.90 -23.85 14.29
N GLU A 231 12.68 -24.91 13.99
CA GLU A 231 12.28 -26.34 14.08
C GLU A 231 11.61 -26.75 15.42
N THR A 232 11.54 -25.84 16.39
CA THR A 232 10.88 -25.95 17.69
C THR A 232 9.35 -25.83 17.65
N GLY A 233 8.71 -25.57 16.50
CA GLY A 233 7.23 -25.58 16.37
C GLY A 233 6.51 -24.44 17.09
N ALA A 234 7.18 -23.28 17.24
CA ALA A 234 6.52 -22.06 17.72
C ALA A 234 5.79 -21.38 16.56
N ASP A 235 4.62 -20.79 16.84
CA ASP A 235 3.92 -19.99 15.84
C ASP A 235 4.81 -18.84 15.35
N PRO A 236 4.81 -18.52 14.05
CA PRO A 236 5.58 -17.40 13.53
C PRO A 236 5.08 -16.10 14.19
N VAL A 237 6.00 -15.41 14.88
CA VAL A 237 5.69 -14.15 15.55
C VAL A 237 6.16 -13.00 14.67
N GLY A 238 5.24 -12.09 14.36
CA GLY A 238 5.60 -10.81 13.76
C GLY A 238 6.34 -9.94 14.77
N GLU A 239 7.66 -9.81 14.65
CA GLU A 239 8.47 -8.97 15.54
C GLU A 239 8.95 -7.72 14.81
N ALA A 240 8.94 -6.58 15.50
CA ALA A 240 9.50 -5.33 15.00
C ALA A 240 10.99 -5.24 15.34
N ARG A 241 11.83 -4.90 14.36
CA ARG A 241 13.27 -4.64 14.56
C ARG A 241 13.70 -3.36 13.87
N PRO A 242 14.73 -2.64 14.36
CA PRO A 242 15.34 -1.56 13.61
C PRO A 242 15.76 -2.05 12.22
N ILE A 243 15.39 -1.33 11.17
CA ILE A 243 15.62 -1.79 9.79
C ILE A 243 17.11 -1.95 9.47
N ALA A 244 17.96 -1.14 10.09
CA ALA A 244 19.42 -1.24 9.96
C ALA A 244 20.01 -2.56 10.50
N GLN A 245 19.22 -3.38 11.19
CA GLN A 245 19.61 -4.72 11.66
C GLN A 245 19.10 -5.84 10.75
N LEU A 246 18.38 -5.49 9.68
CA LEU A 246 17.84 -6.44 8.72
C LEU A 246 18.73 -6.50 7.48
N GLU A 247 19.13 -7.70 7.11
CA GLU A 247 19.93 -7.95 5.91
C GLU A 247 19.16 -8.86 4.94
N PRO A 248 19.25 -8.65 3.61
CA PRO A 248 18.68 -9.56 2.64
C PRO A 248 19.19 -11.00 2.85
N ALA A 249 18.29 -11.97 2.86
CA ALA A 249 18.68 -13.37 2.89
C ALA A 249 19.27 -13.78 1.51
N PRO A 250 20.36 -14.57 1.46
CA PRO A 250 20.95 -15.00 0.20
C PRO A 250 19.97 -15.86 -0.62
N VAL A 251 19.99 -15.66 -1.95
CA VAL A 251 19.04 -16.23 -2.93
C VAL A 251 19.03 -17.77 -2.94
N GLU A 252 20.12 -18.41 -2.53
CA GLU A 252 20.28 -19.87 -2.51
C GLU A 252 19.32 -20.59 -1.53
N LEU A 253 18.63 -19.86 -0.65
CA LEU A 253 17.60 -20.36 0.27
C LEU A 253 16.15 -20.26 -0.27
N ILE A 254 15.94 -19.67 -1.45
CA ILE A 254 14.60 -19.31 -1.98
C ILE A 254 13.95 -20.47 -2.77
N SER A 255 14.72 -21.49 -3.15
CA SER A 255 14.30 -22.55 -4.08
C SER A 255 13.35 -23.62 -3.51
N GLN A 256 13.00 -23.58 -2.22
CA GLN A 256 12.17 -24.63 -1.61
C GLN A 256 10.65 -24.37 -1.64
N TRP A 257 10.21 -23.14 -1.94
CA TRP A 257 8.78 -22.79 -1.98
C TRP A 257 8.18 -22.67 -3.38
N LEU A 258 9.00 -22.48 -4.42
CA LEU A 258 8.55 -22.53 -5.82
C LEU A 258 8.40 -23.98 -6.34
N ALA A 259 8.69 -24.98 -5.51
CA ALA A 259 8.62 -26.40 -5.83
C ALA A 259 7.49 -27.14 -5.10
N LEU A 260 6.40 -26.45 -4.73
CA LEU A 260 5.19 -27.15 -4.29
C LEU A 260 4.44 -27.73 -5.51
N PRO A 261 3.88 -28.95 -5.41
CA PRO A 261 3.27 -29.64 -6.55
C PRO A 261 2.09 -28.83 -7.09
N GLN A 262 1.99 -28.76 -8.41
CA GLN A 262 0.75 -28.38 -9.08
C GLN A 262 -0.17 -29.59 -9.10
N ASP A 263 -0.79 -29.89 -7.97
CA ASP A 263 -1.89 -30.86 -7.88
C ASP A 263 -3.23 -30.13 -7.76
#